data_AF-A0A944T2L7-F1
#
_entry.id   AF-A0A944T2L7-F1
#
_cell.length_a   1.000
_cell.length_b   1.000
_cell.length_c   1.000
_cell.angle_alpha   90.00
_cell.angle_beta   90.00
_cell.angle_gamma   90.00
#
_symmetry.space_group_name_H-M   'P 1'
#
loop_
_entity.id
_entity.type
_entity.pdbx_description
1 polymer ?
#
loop_
_entity_poly.entity_id
_entity_poly.type
_entity_poly.pdbx_seq_one_letter_code
_entity_poly.pdbx_strand_id
1 'polypeptide(L)'
;MIKTISVSSLFYFILFFSNAQDTPPEVEGFYDDPSVETQFAFVEELLYVAGYIPEEIQIYQTLPNYAHVYRVKLDSVNGGFMFIRWDKKKKEHFLANKMIDPGLYYNLKAAREIMRKQTNNANFTVEDISLQASDQKEITDSDITELREDYNLNLEEKRKIESEKNKISLQKQQRKVERKSSRKKN
;
A
#
# COMPACT_ATOMS: atom_id res chain seq x y z
N MET A 1 -23.06 66.29 -7.48
CA MET A 1 -23.16 64.87 -7.87
C MET A 1 -22.01 64.14 -7.23
N ILE A 2 -22.31 63.30 -6.24
CA ILE A 2 -21.35 62.58 -5.40
C ILE A 2 -20.95 61.28 -6.10
N LYS A 3 -19.64 60.98 -6.18
CA LYS A 3 -19.12 59.64 -5.85
C LYS A 3 -17.60 59.70 -5.65
N THR A 4 -17.24 59.65 -4.38
CA THR A 4 -15.93 59.29 -3.83
C THR A 4 -15.52 57.90 -4.29
N ILE A 5 -14.34 57.77 -4.88
CA ILE A 5 -13.70 56.47 -5.16
C ILE A 5 -12.93 56.08 -3.89
N SER A 6 -13.43 55.04 -3.22
CA SER A 6 -12.84 54.47 -2.00
C SER A 6 -11.62 53.63 -2.35
N VAL A 7 -10.51 53.95 -1.69
CA VAL A 7 -9.30 53.12 -1.64
C VAL A 7 -9.61 51.88 -0.83
N SER A 8 -9.41 50.68 -1.39
CA SER A 8 -9.25 49.44 -0.61
C SER A 8 -8.87 48.30 -1.54
N SER A 9 -7.81 47.58 -1.17
CA SER A 9 -7.56 46.18 -1.54
C SER A 9 -6.86 45.93 -2.89
N LEU A 10 -5.65 46.47 -3.03
CA LEU A 10 -4.64 45.91 -3.95
C LEU A 10 -3.48 45.33 -3.14
N PHE A 11 -3.71 44.23 -2.44
CA PHE A 11 -2.66 43.30 -1.98
C PHE A 11 -3.33 42.03 -1.45
N TYR A 12 -2.97 40.88 -2.03
CA TYR A 12 -3.10 39.47 -1.61
C TYR A 12 -3.23 38.66 -2.91
N PHE A 13 -2.13 38.25 -3.53
CA PHE A 13 -1.36 37.06 -3.15
C PHE A 13 -2.30 35.88 -2.92
N ILE A 14 -2.45 35.01 -3.94
CA ILE A 14 -2.27 33.56 -3.81
C ILE A 14 -1.99 33.04 -5.22
N LEU A 15 -0.75 32.58 -5.36
CA LEU A 15 -0.30 31.65 -6.38
C LEU A 15 -1.14 30.38 -6.24
N PHE A 16 -2.06 30.12 -7.17
CA PHE A 16 -2.57 28.77 -7.37
C PHE A 16 -1.47 27.96 -8.06
N PHE A 17 -0.51 27.49 -7.27
CA PHE A 17 0.14 26.23 -7.58
C PHE A 17 -0.95 25.18 -7.46
N SER A 18 -1.48 24.75 -8.59
CA SER A 18 -2.18 23.46 -8.67
C SER A 18 -1.17 22.41 -8.22
N ASN A 19 -1.29 21.99 -6.97
CA ASN A 19 -0.73 20.74 -6.52
C ASN A 19 -1.46 19.66 -7.31
N ALA A 20 -0.87 19.24 -8.43
CA ALA A 20 -1.12 17.91 -8.98
C ALA A 20 -0.53 16.94 -7.96
N GLN A 21 -1.29 16.73 -6.88
CA GLN A 21 -1.08 15.60 -6.03
C GLN A 21 -1.61 14.43 -6.86
N ASP A 22 -0.69 13.63 -7.41
CA ASP A 22 -0.99 12.32 -7.97
C ASP A 22 -1.56 11.48 -6.83
N THR A 23 -2.84 11.68 -6.53
CA THR A 23 -3.63 10.71 -5.80
C THR A 23 -3.65 9.47 -6.68
N PRO A 24 -3.07 8.33 -6.26
CA PRO A 24 -3.35 7.08 -6.94
C PRO A 24 -4.88 6.97 -7.00
N PRO A 25 -5.45 6.62 -8.16
CA PRO A 25 -6.88 6.68 -8.31
C PRO A 25 -7.45 5.65 -7.31
N GLU A 26 -8.14 6.16 -6.29
CA GLU A 26 -8.94 5.36 -5.37
C GLU A 26 -10.14 4.85 -6.18
N VAL A 27 -9.88 3.86 -7.02
CA VAL A 27 -10.91 3.15 -7.77
C VAL A 27 -11.08 1.84 -7.05
N GLU A 28 -11.88 1.88 -5.99
CA GLU A 28 -12.61 0.73 -5.50
C GLU A 28 -13.58 0.33 -6.63
N GLY A 29 -13.07 -0.43 -7.61
CA GLY A 29 -13.82 -0.76 -8.81
C GLY A 29 -14.97 -1.70 -8.46
N PHE A 30 -16.20 -1.23 -8.59
CA PHE A 30 -17.36 -2.11 -8.62
C PHE A 30 -17.31 -2.93 -9.91
N TYR A 31 -16.88 -4.18 -9.81
CA TYR A 31 -16.80 -5.16 -10.91
C TYR A 31 -18.04 -6.06 -10.98
N ASP A 32 -19.21 -5.50 -10.69
CA ASP A 32 -20.44 -6.27 -10.48
C ASP A 32 -21.27 -6.48 -11.75
N ASP A 33 -20.77 -6.02 -12.90
CA ASP A 33 -21.35 -6.26 -14.21
C ASP A 33 -20.36 -6.93 -15.18
N PRO A 34 -20.86 -7.70 -16.17
CA PRO A 34 -20.03 -8.47 -17.09
C PRO A 34 -19.51 -7.68 -18.30
N SER A 35 -19.59 -6.34 -18.30
CA SER A 35 -19.14 -5.52 -19.43
C SER A 35 -17.65 -5.71 -19.71
N VAL A 36 -17.27 -5.35 -20.93
CA VAL A 36 -15.86 -5.40 -21.33
C VAL A 36 -15.04 -4.37 -20.55
N GLU A 37 -15.65 -3.23 -20.21
CA GLU A 37 -15.03 -2.13 -19.48
C GLU A 37 -14.69 -2.53 -18.04
N THR A 38 -15.65 -3.08 -17.29
CA THR A 38 -15.40 -3.61 -15.95
C THR A 38 -14.44 -4.80 -15.96
N GLN A 39 -14.54 -5.67 -16.96
CA GLN A 39 -13.63 -6.79 -17.08
C GLN A 39 -12.19 -6.35 -17.39
N PHE A 40 -12.02 -5.30 -18.20
CA PHE A 40 -10.71 -4.70 -18.48
C PHE A 40 -10.13 -4.05 -17.23
N ALA A 41 -10.92 -3.25 -16.50
CA ALA A 41 -10.49 -2.65 -15.23
C ALA A 41 -10.08 -3.72 -14.20
N PHE A 42 -10.81 -4.84 -14.12
CA PHE A 42 -10.42 -5.99 -13.29
C PHE A 42 -9.06 -6.58 -13.68
N VAL A 43 -8.74 -6.64 -14.98
CA VAL A 43 -7.43 -7.11 -15.46
C VAL A 43 -6.32 -6.13 -15.08
N GLU A 44 -6.55 -4.84 -15.26
CA GLU A 44 -5.60 -3.78 -14.89
C GLU A 44 -5.30 -3.79 -13.40
N GLU A 45 -6.32 -3.84 -12.55
CA GLU A 45 -6.12 -3.89 -11.10
C GLU A 45 -5.38 -5.16 -10.69
N LEU A 46 -5.74 -6.32 -11.25
CA LEU A 46 -5.07 -7.57 -10.92
C LEU A 46 -3.57 -7.53 -11.26
N LEU A 47 -3.22 -6.91 -12.39
CA LEU A 47 -1.83 -6.70 -12.79
C LEU A 47 -1.12 -5.69 -11.88
N TYR A 48 -1.79 -4.59 -11.56
CA TYR A 48 -1.27 -3.55 -10.67
C TYR A 48 -0.96 -4.10 -9.27
N VAL A 49 -1.89 -4.85 -8.67
CA VAL A 49 -1.72 -5.49 -7.35
C VAL A 49 -0.61 -6.54 -7.38
N ALA A 50 -0.44 -7.23 -8.51
CA ALA A 50 0.67 -8.15 -8.72
C ALA A 50 2.02 -7.45 -8.98
N GLY A 51 2.07 -6.12 -9.02
CA GLY A 51 3.28 -5.32 -9.23
C GLY A 51 3.72 -5.23 -10.70
N TYR A 52 2.82 -5.53 -11.64
CA TYR A 52 3.08 -5.44 -13.07
C TYR A 52 2.60 -4.11 -13.65
N ILE A 53 3.43 -3.53 -14.52
CA ILE A 53 3.06 -2.38 -15.37
C ILE A 53 3.13 -2.87 -16.82
N PRO A 54 1.99 -3.23 -17.44
CA PRO A 54 1.99 -3.75 -18.80
C PRO A 54 2.27 -2.64 -19.82
N GLU A 55 3.05 -2.95 -20.85
CA GLU A 55 3.19 -2.11 -22.05
C GLU A 55 1.88 -2.07 -22.84
N GLU A 56 1.19 -3.21 -22.93
CA GLU A 56 -0.03 -3.36 -23.72
C GLU A 56 -0.93 -4.45 -23.13
N ILE A 57 -2.22 -4.16 -23.05
CA ILE A 57 -3.27 -5.14 -22.77
C ILE A 57 -4.25 -5.11 -23.95
N GLN A 58 -4.46 -6.26 -24.58
CA GLN A 58 -5.41 -6.37 -25.70
C GLN A 58 -6.28 -7.62 -25.55
N ILE A 59 -7.52 -7.55 -26.00
CA ILE A 59 -8.37 -8.74 -26.11
C ILE A 59 -7.89 -9.54 -27.32
N TYR A 60 -7.30 -10.70 -27.05
CA TYR A 60 -6.85 -11.63 -28.08
C TYR A 60 -8.02 -12.46 -28.64
N GLN A 61 -8.93 -12.88 -27.76
CA GLN A 61 -10.09 -13.66 -28.16
C GLN A 61 -11.29 -13.39 -27.26
N THR A 62 -12.45 -13.15 -27.88
CA THR A 62 -13.74 -13.10 -27.21
C THR A 62 -14.41 -14.48 -27.27
N LEU A 63 -14.93 -14.94 -26.14
CA LEU A 63 -15.61 -16.22 -25.98
C LEU A 63 -17.05 -16.00 -25.48
N PRO A 64 -17.95 -16.98 -25.70
CA PRO A 64 -19.30 -16.91 -25.17
C PRO A 64 -19.32 -16.81 -23.63
N ASN A 65 -20.42 -16.29 -23.07
CA ASN A 65 -20.62 -16.08 -21.64
C ASN A 65 -19.62 -15.10 -21.00
N TYR A 66 -19.40 -13.94 -21.64
CA TYR A 66 -18.61 -12.83 -21.08
C TYR A 66 -17.20 -13.26 -20.66
N ALA A 67 -16.58 -14.07 -21.50
CA ALA A 67 -15.27 -14.63 -21.26
C ALA A 67 -14.31 -14.09 -22.33
N HIS A 68 -13.13 -13.64 -21.90
CA HIS A 68 -12.14 -13.07 -22.81
C HIS A 68 -10.76 -13.61 -22.47
N VAL A 69 -9.99 -13.86 -23.51
CA VAL A 69 -8.55 -14.09 -23.41
C VAL A 69 -7.87 -12.76 -23.70
N TYR A 70 -7.24 -12.19 -22.69
CA TYR A 70 -6.41 -11.01 -22.82
C TYR A 70 -4.98 -11.44 -23.11
N ARG A 71 -4.34 -10.78 -24.07
CA ARG A 71 -2.89 -10.84 -24.26
C ARG A 71 -2.29 -9.63 -23.55
N VAL A 72 -1.40 -9.91 -22.61
CA VAL A 72 -0.71 -8.91 -21.80
C VAL A 72 0.76 -8.94 -22.19
N LYS A 73 1.27 -7.79 -22.59
CA LYS A 73 2.69 -7.59 -22.88
C LYS A 73 3.29 -6.76 -21.75
N LEU A 74 4.29 -7.32 -21.06
CA LEU A 74 4.98 -6.65 -19.95
C LEU A 74 6.21 -5.92 -20.43
N ASP A 75 6.97 -6.53 -21.34
CA ASP A 75 8.07 -5.90 -22.04
C ASP A 75 8.24 -6.53 -23.44
N SER A 76 9.32 -6.19 -24.16
CA SER A 76 9.64 -6.75 -25.48
C SER A 76 9.75 -8.29 -25.57
N VAL A 77 10.00 -8.98 -24.46
CA VAL A 77 10.23 -10.44 -24.39
C VAL A 77 9.18 -11.14 -23.53
N ASN A 78 8.74 -10.49 -22.46
CA ASN A 78 7.90 -11.02 -21.41
C ASN A 78 6.45 -10.59 -21.61
N GLY A 79 5.56 -11.56 -21.43
CA GLY A 79 4.13 -11.36 -21.53
C GLY A 79 3.41 -12.68 -21.25
N GLY A 80 2.10 -12.66 -21.41
CA GLY A 80 1.29 -13.85 -21.22
C GLY A 80 -0.13 -13.65 -21.69
N PHE A 81 -0.92 -14.70 -21.53
CA PHE A 81 -2.36 -14.63 -21.74
C PHE A 81 -3.06 -14.71 -20.39
N MET A 82 -4.10 -13.91 -20.20
CA MET A 82 -4.98 -13.96 -19.04
C MET A 82 -6.37 -14.36 -19.50
N PHE A 83 -6.88 -15.47 -18.96
CA PHE A 83 -8.22 -15.92 -19.32
C PHE A 83 -9.21 -15.47 -18.25
N ILE A 84 -10.06 -14.49 -18.55
CA ILE A 84 -11.03 -13.93 -17.61
C ILE A 84 -12.43 -14.39 -17.97
N ARG A 85 -13.22 -14.68 -16.94
CA ARG A 85 -14.61 -15.15 -17.06
C ARG A 85 -15.49 -14.44 -16.05
N TRP A 86 -16.78 -14.43 -16.34
CA TRP A 86 -17.82 -13.95 -15.46
C TRP A 86 -18.49 -15.10 -14.68
N ASP A 87 -18.53 -15.01 -13.35
CA ASP A 87 -19.38 -15.87 -12.52
C ASP A 87 -20.75 -15.21 -12.32
N LYS A 88 -21.77 -15.74 -12.99
CA LYS A 88 -23.15 -15.23 -12.91
C LYS A 88 -23.77 -15.36 -11.52
N LYS A 89 -23.33 -16.31 -10.69
CA LYS A 89 -23.91 -16.54 -9.36
C LYS A 89 -23.36 -15.56 -8.34
N LYS A 90 -22.05 -15.35 -8.40
CA LYS A 90 -21.33 -14.46 -7.49
C LYS A 90 -21.29 -13.01 -7.95
N LYS A 91 -21.58 -12.77 -9.23
CA LYS A 91 -21.46 -11.48 -9.90
C LYS A 91 -20.04 -10.92 -9.79
N GLU A 92 -19.05 -11.73 -10.15
CA GLU A 92 -17.64 -11.33 -10.11
C GLU A 92 -16.87 -11.83 -11.34
N HIS A 93 -15.82 -11.09 -11.72
CA HIS A 93 -14.82 -11.56 -12.66
C HIS A 93 -13.81 -12.49 -11.98
N PHE A 94 -13.35 -13.52 -12.69
CA PHE A 94 -12.33 -14.42 -12.19
C PHE A 94 -11.39 -14.90 -13.29
N LEU A 95 -10.13 -15.19 -12.91
CA LEU A 95 -9.13 -15.77 -13.79
C LEU A 95 -9.29 -17.29 -13.84
N ALA A 96 -9.30 -17.83 -15.05
CA ALA A 96 -9.44 -19.24 -15.33
C ALA A 96 -8.09 -19.87 -15.72
N ASN A 97 -7.92 -21.12 -15.30
CA ASN A 97 -6.62 -21.79 -15.21
C ASN A 97 -6.01 -22.30 -16.54
N LYS A 98 -6.58 -21.97 -17.70
CA LYS A 98 -6.38 -22.79 -18.91
C LYS A 98 -5.26 -22.36 -19.86
N MET A 99 -4.78 -21.10 -19.80
CA MET A 99 -3.91 -20.54 -20.86
C MET A 99 -2.82 -19.56 -20.38
N ILE A 100 -2.44 -19.59 -19.10
CA ILE A 100 -1.58 -18.56 -18.51
C ILE A 100 -0.15 -19.09 -18.38
N ASP A 101 0.85 -18.22 -18.58
CA ASP A 101 2.22 -18.53 -18.20
C ASP A 101 2.28 -18.92 -16.71
N PRO A 102 2.95 -20.02 -16.32
CA PRO A 102 2.97 -20.47 -14.93
C PRO A 102 3.48 -19.42 -13.94
N GLY A 103 4.49 -18.62 -14.30
CA GLY A 103 5.04 -17.58 -13.43
C GLY A 103 4.05 -16.43 -13.23
N LEU A 104 3.46 -15.95 -14.32
CA LEU A 104 2.41 -14.93 -14.27
C LEU A 104 1.18 -15.43 -13.49
N TYR A 105 0.80 -16.69 -13.66
CA TYR A 105 -0.35 -17.28 -12.98
C TYR A 105 -0.22 -17.28 -11.45
N TYR A 106 0.92 -17.71 -10.91
CA TYR A 106 1.11 -17.76 -9.45
C TYR A 106 1.02 -16.37 -8.83
N ASN A 107 1.64 -15.37 -9.46
CA ASN A 107 1.60 -13.99 -8.97
C ASN A 107 0.20 -13.38 -9.04
N LEU A 108 -0.53 -13.61 -10.15
CA LEU A 108 -1.91 -13.14 -10.28
C LEU A 108 -2.88 -13.88 -9.34
N LYS A 109 -2.62 -15.15 -9.02
CA LYS A 109 -3.41 -15.90 -8.02
C LYS A 109 -3.20 -15.32 -6.62
N ALA A 110 -1.95 -15.00 -6.26
CA ALA A 110 -1.65 -14.32 -5.02
C ALA A 110 -2.32 -12.94 -4.95
N ALA A 111 -2.21 -12.13 -6.02
CA ALA A 111 -2.85 -10.82 -6.12
C ALA A 111 -4.39 -10.89 -5.99
N ARG A 112 -5.06 -11.87 -6.61
CA ARG A 112 -6.50 -12.06 -6.42
C ARG A 112 -6.85 -12.32 -4.95
N GLU A 113 -6.08 -13.17 -4.29
CA GLU A 113 -6.34 -13.53 -2.90
C GLU A 113 -6.11 -12.33 -1.96
N ILE A 114 -5.13 -11.48 -2.29
CA ILE A 114 -4.89 -10.18 -1.67
C ILE A 114 -6.11 -9.28 -1.80
N MET A 115 -6.58 -9.04 -3.04
CA MET A 115 -7.76 -8.20 -3.31
C MET A 115 -8.98 -8.72 -2.57
N ARG A 116 -9.21 -10.04 -2.59
CA ARG A 116 -10.32 -10.68 -1.87
C ARG A 116 -10.26 -10.41 -0.36
N LYS A 117 -9.08 -10.46 0.24
CA LYS A 117 -8.90 -10.15 1.68
C LYS A 117 -9.14 -8.66 1.95
N GLN A 118 -8.69 -7.77 1.06
CA GLN A 118 -8.93 -6.32 1.14
C GLN A 118 -10.41 -5.98 1.03
N THR A 119 -11.14 -6.53 0.05
CA THR A 119 -12.59 -6.30 -0.11
C THR A 119 -13.39 -6.78 1.09
N ASN A 120 -12.98 -7.89 1.72
CA ASN A 120 -13.68 -8.43 2.89
C ASN A 120 -13.34 -7.68 4.20
N ASN A 121 -12.18 -7.03 4.27
CA ASN A 121 -11.73 -6.29 5.45
C ASN A 121 -11.69 -4.80 5.13
N ALA A 122 -12.75 -4.07 5.48
CA ALA A 122 -12.89 -2.64 5.23
C ALA A 122 -11.81 -1.76 5.92
N ASN A 123 -11.11 -2.28 6.94
CA ASN A 123 -10.00 -1.61 7.61
C ASN A 123 -8.97 -2.63 8.05
N PHE A 124 -7.68 -2.34 7.81
CA PHE A 124 -6.57 -3.12 8.34
C PHE A 124 -6.17 -2.60 9.71
N THR A 125 -6.01 -3.52 10.65
CA THR A 125 -5.56 -3.25 12.01
C THR A 125 -4.08 -3.63 12.16
N VAL A 126 -3.42 -3.14 13.22
CA VAL A 126 -2.00 -3.46 13.48
C VAL A 126 -1.82 -4.95 13.79
N GLU A 127 -2.91 -5.62 14.16
CA GLU A 127 -2.99 -7.04 14.44
C GLU A 127 -2.93 -7.91 13.17
N ASP A 128 -3.32 -7.41 12.01
CA ASP A 128 -3.45 -8.19 10.77
C ASP A 128 -2.10 -8.56 10.14
N ILE A 129 -2.00 -9.79 9.63
CA ILE A 129 -0.79 -10.28 8.93
C ILE A 129 -0.69 -9.61 7.57
N SER A 130 0.44 -8.96 7.31
CA SER A 130 0.74 -8.45 5.97
C SER A 130 0.78 -9.58 4.95
N LEU A 131 0.37 -9.25 3.74
CA LEU A 131 0.40 -10.18 2.62
C LEU A 131 1.85 -10.60 2.33
N GLN A 132 2.07 -11.91 2.25
CA GLN A 132 3.39 -12.50 2.03
C GLN A 132 3.48 -13.06 0.61
N ALA A 133 4.66 -12.92 0.01
CA ALA A 133 4.94 -13.48 -1.31
C ALA A 133 5.02 -15.03 -1.22
N SER A 134 4.66 -15.75 -2.29
CA SER A 134 4.52 -17.22 -2.25
C SER A 134 5.83 -17.97 -2.04
N ASP A 135 6.95 -17.30 -2.30
CA ASP A 135 8.31 -17.79 -2.09
C ASP A 135 8.80 -17.57 -0.64
N GLN A 136 8.04 -16.85 0.18
CA GLN A 136 8.32 -16.65 1.59
C GLN A 136 7.66 -17.75 2.45
N LYS A 137 8.34 -18.13 3.54
CA LYS A 137 7.78 -19.04 4.53
C LYS A 137 6.63 -18.33 5.24
N GLU A 138 5.43 -18.92 5.16
CA GLU A 138 4.21 -18.36 5.76
C GLU A 138 4.40 -18.17 7.27
N ILE A 139 4.37 -16.92 7.71
CA ILE A 139 4.47 -16.57 9.13
C ILE A 139 3.12 -16.90 9.80
N THR A 140 3.17 -17.68 10.87
CA THR A 140 1.97 -18.07 11.63
C THR A 140 1.59 -17.00 12.66
N ASP A 141 0.35 -17.04 13.15
CA ASP A 141 -0.11 -16.15 14.24
C ASP A 141 0.78 -16.23 15.49
N SER A 142 1.30 -17.43 15.80
CA SER A 142 2.24 -17.62 16.91
C SER A 142 3.58 -16.96 16.66
N ASP A 143 4.13 -17.08 15.45
CA ASP A 143 5.41 -16.45 15.10
C ASP A 143 5.32 -14.92 15.20
N ILE A 144 4.19 -14.33 14.80
CA ILE A 144 3.96 -12.88 14.91
C ILE A 144 3.86 -12.44 16.36
N THR A 145 3.18 -13.23 17.19
CA THR A 145 3.04 -12.93 18.62
C THR A 145 4.41 -12.89 19.28
N GLU A 146 5.25 -13.88 18.99
CA GLU A 146 6.64 -13.94 19.46
C GLU A 146 7.47 -12.75 18.97
N LEU A 147 7.40 -12.41 17.67
CA LEU A 147 8.10 -11.25 17.10
C LEU A 147 7.65 -9.92 17.73
N ARG A 148 6.36 -9.78 18.06
CA ARG A 148 5.82 -8.59 18.74
C ARG A 148 6.32 -8.50 20.18
N GLU A 149 6.35 -9.62 20.89
CA GLU A 149 6.90 -9.69 22.24
C GLU A 149 8.39 -9.33 22.25
N ASP A 150 9.17 -9.90 21.32
CA ASP A 150 10.59 -9.59 21.14
C ASP A 150 10.84 -8.12 20.79
N TYR A 151 10.00 -7.53 19.95
CA TYR A 151 10.06 -6.11 19.63
C TYR A 151 9.80 -5.24 20.87
N ASN A 152 8.75 -5.56 21.63
CA ASN A 152 8.40 -4.84 22.85
C ASN A 152 9.50 -4.95 23.90
N LEU A 153 10.08 -6.14 24.08
CA LEU A 153 11.24 -6.38 24.95
C LEU A 153 12.43 -5.51 24.55
N ASN A 154 12.80 -5.51 23.27
CA ASN A 154 13.87 -4.64 22.75
C ASN A 154 13.59 -3.16 22.97
N LEU A 155 12.33 -2.73 22.82
CA LEU A 155 11.92 -1.35 23.04
C LEU A 155 12.08 -0.96 24.51
N GLU A 156 11.71 -1.84 25.43
CA GLU A 156 11.90 -1.65 26.87
C GLU A 156 13.38 -1.61 27.26
N GLU A 157 14.20 -2.50 26.70
CA GLU A 157 15.65 -2.49 26.96
C GLU A 157 16.29 -1.19 26.51
N LYS A 158 15.95 -0.71 25.30
CA LYS A 158 16.41 0.60 24.81
C LYS A 158 16.02 1.73 25.76
N ARG A 159 14.76 1.74 26.23
CA ARG A 159 14.29 2.75 27.22
C ARG A 159 15.06 2.67 28.54
N LYS A 160 15.35 1.46 29.03
CA LYS A 160 16.14 1.27 30.26
C LYS A 160 17.55 1.83 30.10
N ILE A 161 18.24 1.47 29.01
CA ILE A 161 19.59 1.96 28.70
C ILE A 161 19.62 3.48 28.58
N GLU A 162 18.63 4.06 27.90
CA GLU A 162 18.52 5.51 27.76
C GLU A 162 18.27 6.20 29.09
N SER A 163 17.41 5.62 29.94
CA SER A 163 17.15 6.13 31.29
C SER A 163 18.40 6.09 32.18
N GLU A 164 19.22 5.04 32.07
CA GLU A 164 20.47 4.92 32.81
C GLU A 164 21.52 5.93 32.34
N LYS A 165 21.67 6.09 31.02
CA LYS A 165 22.55 7.12 30.44
C LYS A 165 22.14 8.51 30.91
N ASN A 166 20.83 8.79 30.97
CA ASN A 166 20.30 10.05 31.49
C ASN A 166 20.57 10.23 32.99
N LYS A 167 20.41 9.18 33.81
CA LYS A 167 20.77 9.24 35.24
C LYS A 167 22.26 9.51 35.46
N ILE A 168 23.12 8.85 34.68
CA ILE A 168 24.59 9.04 34.75
C ILE A 168 24.96 10.47 34.32
N SER A 169 24.34 11.00 33.26
CA SER A 169 24.60 12.37 32.80
C SER A 169 24.18 13.41 33.85
N LEU A 170 23.01 13.23 34.47
CA LEU A 170 22.51 14.04 35.59
C LEU A 170 23.45 14.01 36.79
N GLN A 171 23.91 12.84 37.23
CA GLN A 171 24.88 12.74 38.33
C GLN A 171 26.22 13.43 38.00
N LYS A 172 26.72 13.28 36.77
CA LYS A 172 27.94 13.98 36.32
C LYS A 172 27.75 15.50 36.35
N GLN A 173 26.59 16.00 35.95
CA GLN A 173 26.27 17.42 36.02
C GLN A 173 26.20 17.92 37.47
N GLN A 174 25.52 17.20 38.36
CA GLN A 174 25.44 17.53 39.80
C GLN A 174 26.84 17.61 40.45
N ARG A 175 27.70 16.60 40.24
CA ARG A 175 29.09 16.61 40.76
C ARG A 175 29.92 17.77 40.22
N LYS A 176 29.70 18.20 38.98
CA LYS A 176 30.36 19.39 38.41
C LYS A 176 29.91 20.66 39.11
N VAL A 177 28.63 20.77 39.45
CA VAL A 177 28.07 21.92 40.19
C VAL A 177 28.65 21.97 41.61
N GLU A 178 28.68 20.84 42.33
CA GLU A 178 29.27 20.75 43.68
C GLU A 178 30.76 21.11 43.72
N ARG A 179 31.56 20.66 42.75
CA ARG A 179 32.98 21.04 42.65
C ARG A 179 33.19 22.53 42.41
N LYS A 180 32.29 23.17 41.65
CA LYS A 180 32.35 24.62 41.41
C LYS A 180 31.94 25.42 42.64
N SER A 181 30.96 24.94 43.42
CA SER A 181 30.54 25.61 44.65
C SER A 181 31.56 25.47 45.78
N SER A 182 32.26 24.33 45.90
CA SER A 182 33.32 24.14 46.91
C SER A 182 34.56 24.99 46.65
N ARG A 183 34.97 25.16 45.37
CA ARG A 183 36.06 26.07 44.98
C ARG A 183 35.78 27.55 45.22
N LYS A 184 34.52 27.94 45.40
CA LYS A 184 34.11 29.34 45.64
C LYS A 184 34.04 29.70 47.13
N LYS A 185 34.19 28.72 48.02
CA LYS A 185 34.16 28.86 49.48
C LYS A 185 35.55 28.91 50.13
N ASN A 186 36.60 28.60 49.37
CA ASN A 186 38.00 28.90 49.70
C ASN A 186 38.45 30.13 48.91
#